data_AF-A0A0C2HKU4-F1
#
_entry.id   AF-A0A0C2HKU4-F1
#
_cell.length_a   1.000
_cell.length_b   1.000
_cell.length_c   1.000
_cell.angle_alpha   90.00
_cell.angle_beta   90.00
_cell.angle_gamma   90.00
#
_symmetry.space_group_name_H-M   'P 1'
#
loop_
_entity.id
_entity.type
_entity.pdbx_description
1 polymer ?
#
loop_
_entity_poly.entity_id
_entity_poly.type
_entity_poly.pdbx_seq_one_letter_code
_entity_poly.pdbx_strand_id
1 'polypeptide(L)'
;MNSRGIWAVLVLMAVAVGLLFLPLADRTSGSERVIVDHTLEEIVHPGCYDQAELTNYIDEVSFSRATDELGYRIEDECSKERLQEGKESVISKLFN
;
A
#
# COMPACT_ATOMS: atom_id res chain seq x y z
N MET A 1 11.37 18.56 -37.85
CA MET A 1 10.27 18.62 -36.86
C MET A 1 9.97 20.09 -36.61
N ASN A 2 8.76 20.58 -36.93
CA ASN A 2 8.46 22.01 -36.81
C ASN A 2 8.25 22.43 -35.35
N SER A 3 8.37 23.74 -35.06
CA SER A 3 8.21 24.30 -33.71
C SER A 3 6.93 23.84 -32.99
N ARG A 4 5.82 23.70 -33.73
CA ARG A 4 4.55 23.16 -33.21
C ARG A 4 4.64 21.71 -32.73
N GLY A 5 5.41 20.87 -33.43
CA GLY A 5 5.65 19.48 -33.04
C GLY A 5 6.54 19.38 -31.81
N ILE A 6 7.54 20.25 -31.69
CA ILE A 6 8.40 20.33 -30.50
C ILE A 6 7.58 20.72 -29.27
N TRP A 7 6.71 21.73 -29.38
CA TRP A 7 5.83 22.13 -28.28
C TRP A 7 4.85 21.03 -27.87
N ALA A 8 4.29 20.28 -28.82
CA ALA A 8 3.40 19.16 -28.50
C ALA A 8 4.12 18.06 -27.70
N VAL A 9 5.35 17.72 -28.08
CA VAL A 9 6.18 16.73 -27.35
C VAL A 9 6.53 17.24 -25.95
N LEU A 10 6.89 18.52 -25.81
CA LEU A 10 7.22 19.10 -24.50
C LEU A 10 6.01 19.07 -23.55
N VAL A 11 4.81 19.40 -24.04
CA VAL A 11 3.58 19.34 -23.23
C VAL A 11 3.29 17.90 -22.81
N LEU A 12 3.38 16.92 -23.72
CA LEU A 12 3.18 15.51 -23.38
C LEU A 12 4.19 15.03 -22.34
N MET A 13 5.46 15.42 -22.47
CA MET A 13 6.49 15.07 -21.49
C MET A 13 6.19 15.70 -20.13
N ALA A 14 5.79 16.98 -20.09
CA ALA A 14 5.43 17.66 -18.86
C ALA A 14 4.23 17.01 -18.16
N VAL A 15 3.21 16.59 -18.91
CA VAL A 15 2.06 15.84 -18.37
C VAL A 15 2.51 14.49 -17.80
N ALA A 16 3.32 13.73 -18.54
CA ALA A 16 3.82 12.44 -18.09
C ALA A 16 4.62 12.56 -16.78
N VAL A 17 5.50 13.57 -16.68
CA VAL A 17 6.24 13.88 -15.45
C VAL A 17 5.30 14.30 -14.33
N GLY A 18 4.28 15.13 -14.62
CA GLY A 18 3.28 15.54 -13.64
C GLY A 18 2.51 14.37 -13.02
N LEU A 19 2.19 13.33 -13.80
CA LEU A 19 1.49 12.14 -13.30
C LEU A 19 2.29 11.37 -12.24
N LEU A 20 3.62 11.43 -12.26
CA LEU A 20 4.46 10.73 -11.27
C LEU A 20 4.34 11.30 -9.85
N PHE A 21 3.90 12.56 -9.73
CA PHE A 21 3.68 13.24 -8.45
C PHE A 21 2.30 12.99 -7.86
N LEU A 22 1.37 12.38 -8.61
CA LEU A 22 0.05 12.04 -8.09
C LEU A 22 0.13 10.85 -7.12
N PRO A 23 -0.65 10.86 -6.03
CA PRO A 23 -0.67 9.80 -5.03
C PRO A 23 -1.46 8.59 -5.56
N LEU A 24 -0.84 7.81 -6.44
CA LEU A 24 -1.49 6.69 -7.13
C LEU A 24 -1.07 5.32 -6.57
N ALA A 25 0.13 5.23 -6.01
CA ALA A 25 0.70 3.98 -5.56
C ALA A 25 0.29 3.70 -4.11
N ASP A 26 -0.09 2.47 -3.78
CA ASP A 26 -0.41 2.10 -2.40
C ASP A 26 0.86 2.04 -1.55
N ARG A 27 0.80 2.56 -0.32
CA ARG A 27 1.90 2.53 0.66
C ARG A 27 2.30 1.09 0.99
N THR A 28 1.32 0.28 1.36
CA THR A 28 1.46 -1.18 1.49
C THR A 28 0.97 -1.86 0.21
N SER A 29 1.75 -2.82 -0.30
CA SER A 29 1.30 -3.61 -1.46
C SER A 29 0.05 -4.38 -1.10
N GLY A 30 -0.98 -4.38 -1.95
CA GLY A 30 -2.15 -5.25 -1.74
C GLY A 30 -1.80 -6.75 -1.69
N SER A 31 -0.70 -7.15 -2.33
CA SER A 31 -0.15 -8.51 -2.28
C SER A 31 0.74 -8.78 -1.07
N GLU A 32 0.98 -7.79 -0.20
CA GLU A 32 1.77 -7.98 1.01
C GLU A 32 1.15 -9.09 1.86
N ARG A 33 1.98 -9.97 2.41
CA ARG A 33 1.50 -11.09 3.22
C ARG A 33 1.23 -10.58 4.63
N VAL A 34 0.04 -10.85 5.15
CA VAL A 34 -0.36 -10.50 6.52
C VAL A 34 -0.95 -11.69 7.23
N ILE A 35 -0.85 -11.67 8.55
CA ILE A 35 -1.54 -12.61 9.44
C ILE A 35 -2.87 -11.96 9.83
N VAL A 36 -3.95 -12.71 9.81
CA VAL A 36 -5.26 -12.25 10.30
C VAL A 36 -5.70 -13.11 11.47
N ASP A 37 -6.37 -12.50 12.44
CA ASP A 37 -7.13 -13.21 13.48
C ASP A 37 -8.62 -13.05 13.22
N HIS A 38 -9.30 -14.17 12.99
CA HIS A 38 -10.73 -14.17 12.67
C HIS A 38 -11.65 -14.00 13.88
N THR A 39 -11.14 -14.19 15.10
CA THR A 39 -11.87 -13.95 16.34
C THR A 39 -11.86 -12.45 16.68
N LEU A 40 -10.72 -11.80 16.51
CA LEU A 40 -10.52 -10.38 16.82
C LEU A 40 -10.79 -9.46 15.63
N GLU A 41 -10.89 -10.01 14.42
CA GLU A 41 -10.98 -9.25 13.17
C GLU A 41 -9.80 -8.29 12.99
N GLU A 42 -8.60 -8.78 13.34
CA GLU A 42 -7.35 -8.02 13.37
C GLU A 42 -6.39 -8.45 12.25
N ILE A 43 -5.64 -7.47 11.72
CA ILE A 43 -4.56 -7.65 10.75
C ILE A 43 -3.22 -7.38 11.44
N VAL A 44 -2.30 -8.33 11.34
CA VAL A 44 -0.96 -8.26 11.92
C VAL A 44 0.11 -8.44 10.85
N HIS A 45 1.11 -7.58 10.85
CA HIS A 45 2.30 -7.76 10.02
C HIS A 45 3.11 -8.96 10.53
N PRO A 46 3.61 -9.87 9.66
CA PRO A 46 4.31 -11.08 10.12
C PRO A 46 5.50 -10.83 11.05
N GLY A 47 6.23 -9.73 10.83
CA GLY A 47 7.34 -9.29 11.70
C GLY A 47 6.92 -8.72 13.06
N CYS A 48 5.63 -8.58 13.34
CA CYS A 48 5.05 -8.08 14.58
C CYS A 48 4.29 -9.17 15.36
N TYR A 49 4.28 -10.42 14.86
CA TYR A 49 3.53 -11.53 15.43
C TYR A 49 3.74 -11.72 16.94
N ASP A 50 5.00 -11.70 17.39
CA ASP A 50 5.34 -11.94 18.81
C ASP A 50 4.84 -10.83 19.76
N GLN A 51 4.42 -9.68 19.22
CA GLN A 51 3.92 -8.53 19.98
C GLN A 51 2.39 -8.42 19.92
N ALA A 52 1.74 -9.13 19.00
CA ALA A 52 0.30 -9.10 18.83
C ALA A 52 -0.38 -10.10 19.77
N GLU A 53 -1.47 -9.69 20.40
CA GLU A 53 -2.26 -10.54 21.30
C GLU A 53 -3.31 -11.33 20.49
N LEU A 54 -2.85 -12.35 19.76
CA LEU A 54 -3.72 -13.17 18.90
C LEU A 54 -4.32 -14.38 19.61
N THR A 55 -5.45 -14.83 19.10
CA THR A 55 -6.08 -16.12 19.38
C THR A 55 -5.47 -17.22 18.51
N ASN A 56 -6.01 -18.45 18.62
CA ASN A 56 -5.59 -19.56 17.76
C ASN A 56 -6.36 -19.66 16.44
N TYR A 57 -7.29 -18.72 16.16
CA TYR A 57 -8.03 -18.70 14.90
C TYR A 57 -7.40 -17.72 13.90
N ILE A 58 -6.15 -18.02 13.53
CA ILE A 58 -5.33 -17.19 12.64
C ILE A 58 -5.15 -17.83 11.26
N ASP A 59 -4.97 -16.99 10.24
CA ASP A 59 -4.63 -17.38 8.87
C ASP A 59 -3.65 -16.38 8.23
N GLU A 60 -3.02 -16.75 7.12
CA GLU A 60 -2.19 -15.84 6.31
C GLU A 60 -2.88 -15.51 4.98
N VAL A 61 -3.07 -14.22 4.72
CA VAL A 61 -3.75 -13.72 3.51
C VAL A 61 -2.97 -12.55 2.90
N SER A 62 -3.41 -12.08 1.73
CA SER A 62 -2.91 -10.82 1.18
C SER A 62 -3.53 -9.62 1.92
N PHE A 63 -2.77 -8.54 2.03
CA PHE A 63 -3.23 -7.30 2.68
C PHE A 63 -4.55 -6.80 2.08
N SER A 64 -4.67 -6.82 0.75
CA SER A 64 -5.92 -6.44 0.06
C SER A 64 -7.10 -7.34 0.43
N ARG A 65 -6.87 -8.64 0.66
CA ARG A 65 -7.95 -9.56 1.06
C ARG A 65 -8.38 -9.25 2.49
N ALA A 66 -7.42 -9.00 3.37
CA ALA A 66 -7.68 -8.64 4.76
C ALA A 66 -8.47 -7.33 4.88
N THR A 67 -8.13 -6.31 4.08
CA THR A 67 -8.81 -5.00 4.11
C THR A 67 -10.11 -4.99 3.31
N ASP A 68 -10.11 -5.50 2.07
CA ASP A 68 -11.18 -5.23 1.12
C ASP A 68 -12.28 -6.31 1.15
N GLU A 69 -11.90 -7.56 1.44
CA GLU A 69 -12.84 -8.68 1.50
C GLU A 69 -13.28 -9.01 2.93
N LEU A 70 -12.36 -9.00 3.90
CA LEU A 70 -12.64 -9.33 5.29
C LEU A 70 -13.01 -8.11 6.14
N GLY A 71 -12.52 -6.92 5.78
CA GLY A 71 -12.81 -5.68 6.52
C GLY A 71 -12.13 -5.60 7.89
N TYR A 72 -11.04 -6.33 8.08
CA TYR A 72 -10.30 -6.40 9.35
C TYR A 72 -9.44 -5.16 9.56
N ARG A 73 -9.01 -4.92 10.80
CA ARG A 73 -8.33 -3.68 11.20
C ARG A 73 -6.96 -3.95 11.79
N ILE A 74 -6.05 -3.00 11.65
CA ILE A 74 -4.75 -3.05 12.30
C ILE A 74 -4.87 -2.38 13.68
N GLU A 75 -4.81 -3.15 14.76
CA GLU A 75 -4.93 -2.60 16.12
C GLU A 75 -3.55 -2.34 16.74
N ASP A 76 -2.58 -3.23 16.53
CA ASP A 76 -1.23 -3.09 17.10
C ASP A 76 -0.36 -2.01 16.42
N GLU A 77 0.43 -1.30 17.22
CA GLU A 77 1.27 -0.18 16.74
C GLU A 77 2.43 -0.64 15.83
N CYS A 78 2.98 -1.84 16.05
CA CYS A 78 4.08 -2.38 15.25
C CYS A 78 3.62 -2.63 13.80
N SER A 79 2.40 -3.15 13.63
CA SER A 79 1.77 -3.39 12.35
C SER A 79 1.30 -2.11 11.71
N LYS A 80 0.76 -1.12 12.45
CA LYS A 80 0.42 0.20 11.88
C LYS A 80 1.62 0.88 11.24
N GLU A 81 2.81 0.74 11.83
CA GLU A 81 4.03 1.32 11.27
C GLU A 81 4.45 0.65 9.95
N ARG A 82 4.24 -0.67 9.82
CA ARG A 82 4.67 -1.48 8.67
C ARG A 82 3.63 -1.63 7.57
N LEU A 83 2.36 -1.63 7.93
CA LEU A 83 1.20 -1.76 7.05
C LEU A 83 0.52 -0.39 6.91
N GLN A 84 1.28 0.59 6.43
CA GLN A 84 0.76 1.94 6.24
C GLN A 84 -0.37 1.93 5.21
N GLU A 85 -1.54 2.38 5.64
CA GLU A 85 -2.68 2.58 4.76
C GLU A 85 -2.51 3.83 3.88
N GLY A 86 -3.25 3.86 2.77
CA GLY A 86 -3.34 5.01 1.89
C GLY A 86 -2.37 4.98 0.71
N LYS A 87 -2.33 6.11 0.00
CA LYS A 87 -1.57 6.24 -1.25
C LYS A 87 -0.40 7.21 -1.09
N GLU A 88 0.64 6.94 -1.86
CA GLU A 88 1.80 7.78 -2.02
C GLU A 88 2.10 8.03 -3.50
N SER A 89 2.95 9.02 -3.74
CA SER A 89 3.38 9.34 -5.09
C SER A 89 4.16 8.19 -5.70
N VAL A 90 4.03 7.99 -7.02
CA VAL A 90 4.81 6.96 -7.71
C VAL A 90 6.31 7.22 -7.54
N ILE A 91 6.70 8.50 -7.52
CA ILE A 91 8.11 8.88 -7.34
C ILE A 91 8.63 8.52 -5.94
N SER A 92 7.87 8.77 -4.86
CA SER A 92 8.30 8.39 -3.51
C SER A 92 8.50 6.89 -3.37
N LYS A 93 7.57 6.09 -3.92
CA LYS A 93 7.66 4.63 -3.87
C LYS A 93 8.85 4.05 -4.64
N LEU A 94 9.31 4.71 -5.70
CA LEU A 94 10.45 4.25 -6.49
C LEU A 94 11.81 4.60 -5.88
N PHE A 95 11.86 5.63 -5.04
CA PHE A 95 13.11 6.17 -4.48
C PHE A 95 13.25 5.98 -2.95
N ASN A 96 12.32 5.24 -2.32
CA ASN A 96 12.34 4.88 -0.90
C ASN A 96 12.71 3.40 -0.74
#